data_AF-A0A1E7H430-F1
#
_entry.id   AF-A0A1E7H430-F1
#
_cell.length_a   1.000
_cell.length_b   1.000
_cell.length_c   1.000
_cell.angle_alpha   90.00
_cell.angle_beta   90.00
_cell.angle_gamma   90.00
#
_symmetry.space_group_name_H-M   'P 1'
#
loop_
_entity.id
_entity.type
_entity.pdbx_description
1 polymer ?
#
loop_
_entity_poly.entity_id
_entity_poly.type
_entity_poly.pdbx_seq_one_letter_code
_entity_poly.pdbx_strand_id
1 'polypeptide(L)'
;MKNAPPIYSANYFLRDSEGNFTNDKTDKAVWLKWMELRSHAEVEAIKTPTGLIPKYEDLKRLFQTVLNKDYSKEDYIKQFTVRVAENLEKLERVEVFYRTNVNDTPLIVFDVFEEQRQRLIKAREEYGDYIAPDTLV
;
A
#
# COMPACT_ATOMS: atom_id res chain seq x y z
N MET A 1 -10.01 14.23 -18.76
CA MET A 1 -9.96 15.17 -17.61
C MET A 1 -8.54 15.67 -17.47
N LYS A 2 -8.30 16.97 -17.20
CA LYS A 2 -6.94 17.52 -17.04
C LYS A 2 -6.37 17.36 -15.62
N ASN A 3 -7.23 17.21 -14.60
CA ASN A 3 -6.87 17.02 -13.19
C ASN A 3 -7.73 15.90 -12.58
N ALA A 4 -7.40 14.64 -12.85
CA ALA A 4 -8.11 13.52 -12.23
C ALA A 4 -7.75 13.43 -10.74
N PRO A 5 -8.71 13.11 -9.85
CA PRO A 5 -8.43 12.94 -8.43
C PRO A 5 -7.49 11.74 -8.21
N PRO A 6 -6.59 11.82 -7.22
CA PRO A 6 -5.75 10.68 -6.84
C PRO A 6 -6.61 9.52 -6.34
N ILE A 7 -6.20 8.30 -6.70
CA ILE A 7 -6.84 7.06 -6.24
C ILE A 7 -5.99 6.47 -5.13
N TYR A 8 -6.64 6.10 -4.03
CA TYR A 8 -6.00 5.47 -2.88
C TYR A 8 -6.55 4.06 -2.65
N SER A 9 -5.69 3.18 -2.15
CA SER A 9 -6.05 1.84 -1.68
C SER A 9 -5.74 1.74 -0.20
N ALA A 10 -6.69 1.25 0.60
CA ALA A 10 -6.51 0.99 2.02
C ALA A 10 -6.94 -0.43 2.38
N ASN A 11 -6.26 -1.03 3.36
CA ASN A 11 -6.62 -2.34 3.89
C ASN A 11 -6.82 -2.27 5.40
N TYR A 12 -8.07 -2.07 5.83
CA TYR A 12 -8.44 -2.04 7.24
C TYR A 12 -8.51 -3.43 7.89
N PHE A 13 -8.37 -4.49 7.09
CA PHE A 13 -8.51 -5.88 7.52
C PHE A 13 -7.21 -6.66 7.45
N LEU A 14 -6.08 -5.95 7.33
CA LEU A 14 -4.77 -6.58 7.37
C LEU A 14 -4.60 -7.32 8.69
N ARG A 15 -4.12 -8.57 8.59
CA ARG A 15 -3.83 -9.44 9.72
C ARG A 15 -2.38 -9.86 9.71
N ASP A 16 -1.87 -10.16 10.89
CA ASP A 16 -0.55 -10.74 11.06
C ASP A 16 -0.55 -12.27 10.96
N SER A 17 0.63 -12.86 11.15
CA SER A 17 0.83 -14.31 11.14
C SER A 17 0.05 -15.06 12.21
N GLU A 18 -0.36 -14.37 13.28
CA GLU A 18 -1.18 -14.93 14.36
C GLU A 18 -2.68 -14.74 14.10
N GLY A 19 -3.05 -14.05 13.02
CA GLY A 19 -4.43 -13.76 12.65
C GLY A 19 -5.03 -12.52 13.34
N ASN A 20 -4.23 -11.77 14.10
CA ASN A 20 -4.67 -10.54 14.76
C ASN A 20 -4.73 -9.39 13.76
N PHE A 21 -5.74 -8.52 13.89
CA PHE A 21 -5.80 -7.31 13.08
C PHE A 21 -4.65 -6.36 13.43
N THR A 22 -4.05 -5.77 12.41
CA THR A 22 -2.94 -4.82 12.60
C THR A 22 -3.40 -3.39 12.84
N ASN A 23 -4.71 -3.13 12.85
CA ASN A 23 -5.30 -1.80 12.97
C ASN A 23 -6.57 -1.87 13.82
N ASP A 24 -6.87 -0.79 14.54
CA ASP A 24 -8.18 -0.59 15.17
C ASP A 24 -9.19 0.00 14.17
N LYS A 25 -10.48 -0.22 14.45
CA LYS A 25 -11.58 0.31 13.61
C LYS A 25 -11.56 1.84 13.49
N THR A 26 -11.03 2.53 14.49
CA THR A 26 -10.94 3.99 14.57
C THR A 26 -9.76 4.57 13.79
N ASP A 27 -8.74 3.76 13.50
CA ASP A 27 -7.51 4.19 12.81
C ASP A 27 -7.79 4.73 11.40
N LYS A 28 -8.96 4.39 10.82
CA LYS A 28 -9.46 4.98 9.56
C LYS A 28 -9.50 6.51 9.53
N ALA A 29 -9.67 7.18 10.67
CA ALA A 29 -9.61 8.63 10.71
C ALA A 29 -8.21 9.16 10.32
N VAL A 30 -7.15 8.47 10.76
CA VAL A 30 -5.76 8.80 10.41
C VAL A 30 -5.51 8.53 8.93
N TRP A 31 -5.97 7.39 8.41
CA TRP A 31 -5.82 7.03 7.00
C TRP A 31 -6.46 8.08 6.07
N LEU A 32 -7.70 8.50 6.38
CA LEU A 32 -8.39 9.54 5.63
C LEU A 32 -7.67 10.90 5.73
N LYS A 33 -7.16 11.26 6.92
CA LYS A 33 -6.42 12.51 7.09
C LYS A 33 -5.11 12.52 6.31
N TRP A 34 -4.38 11.41 6.27
CA TRP A 34 -3.17 11.32 5.45
C TRP A 34 -3.49 11.42 3.94
N MET A 35 -4.55 10.76 3.47
CA MET A 35 -4.98 10.86 2.06
C MET A 35 -5.35 12.30 1.67
N GLU A 36 -6.00 13.04 2.57
CA GLU A 36 -6.32 14.45 2.38
C GLU A 36 -5.06 15.31 2.23
N LEU A 37 -4.13 15.22 3.19
CA LEU A 37 -2.84 15.93 3.10
C LEU A 37 -2.07 15.57 1.83
N ARG A 38 -2.06 14.28 1.45
CA ARG A 38 -1.35 13.82 0.24
C ARG A 38 -2.00 14.33 -1.04
N SER A 39 -3.33 14.49 -1.05
CA SER A 39 -4.09 15.05 -2.18
C SER A 39 -3.79 16.54 -2.39
N HIS A 40 -3.48 17.26 -1.32
CA HIS A 40 -3.05 18.66 -1.34
C HIS A 40 -1.52 18.84 -1.47
N ALA A 41 -0.77 17.75 -1.64
CA ALA A 41 0.71 17.75 -1.69
C ALA A 41 1.38 18.35 -0.44
N GLU A 42 0.73 18.23 0.72
CA GLU A 42 1.23 18.75 2.01
C GLU A 42 2.15 17.77 2.76
N VAL A 43 2.20 16.52 2.30
CA VAL A 43 3.09 15.47 2.82
C VAL A 43 3.73 14.68 1.69
N GLU A 44 4.95 14.21 1.94
CA GLU A 44 5.67 13.32 1.02
C GLU A 44 5.21 11.85 1.19
N ALA A 45 5.75 10.97 0.34
CA ALA A 45 5.46 9.53 0.40
C ALA A 45 6.70 8.72 0.00
N ILE A 46 6.79 7.49 0.49
CA ILE A 46 7.82 6.54 0.12
C ILE A 46 7.33 5.76 -1.11
N LYS A 47 8.19 5.62 -2.11
CA LYS A 47 7.90 4.84 -3.31
C LYS A 47 8.13 3.36 -3.05
N THR A 48 7.15 2.55 -3.36
CA THR A 48 7.23 1.08 -3.28
C THR A 48 6.92 0.47 -4.66
N PRO A 49 7.17 -0.84 -4.85
CA PRO A 49 6.81 -1.53 -6.09
C PRO A 49 5.30 -1.49 -6.41
N THR A 50 4.46 -1.32 -5.38
CA THR A 50 3.00 -1.37 -5.47
C THR A 50 2.33 0.00 -5.36
N GLY A 51 3.09 1.09 -5.20
CA GLY A 51 2.53 2.44 -5.14
C GLY A 51 3.32 3.37 -4.23
N LEU A 52 2.60 4.28 -3.56
CA LEU A 52 3.15 5.22 -2.61
C LEU A 52 2.58 4.93 -1.22
N ILE A 53 3.43 4.94 -0.20
CA ILE A 53 3.04 4.72 1.20
C ILE A 53 3.40 5.94 2.07
N PRO A 54 2.70 6.17 3.19
CA PRO A 54 3.05 7.21 4.16
C PRO A 54 4.44 7.00 4.77
N LYS A 55 5.09 8.11 5.13
CA LYS A 55 6.26 8.11 6.02
C LYS A 55 5.81 7.86 7.46
N TYR A 56 6.64 7.18 8.25
CA TYR A 56 6.34 6.89 9.66
C TYR A 56 6.05 8.16 10.47
N GLU A 57 6.86 9.21 10.32
CA GLU A 57 6.73 10.44 11.10
C GLU A 57 5.38 11.16 10.85
N ASP A 58 4.87 11.10 9.62
CA ASP A 58 3.55 11.64 9.30
C ASP A 58 2.46 10.88 10.04
N LEU A 59 2.50 9.55 10.02
CA LEU A 59 1.52 8.73 10.73
C LEU A 59 1.62 8.92 12.23
N LYS A 60 2.83 8.88 12.80
CA LYS A 60 3.04 9.09 14.24
C LYS A 60 2.41 10.40 14.70
N ARG A 61 2.67 11.49 13.97
CA ARG A 61 2.06 12.80 14.25
C ARG A 61 0.54 12.77 14.11
N LEU A 62 0.00 12.11 13.08
CA LEU A 62 -1.43 12.03 12.84
C LEU A 62 -2.17 11.18 13.88
N PHE A 63 -1.62 10.04 14.28
CA PHE A 63 -2.18 9.22 15.37
C PHE A 63 -2.25 10.00 16.67
N GLN A 64 -1.19 10.75 17.00
CA GLN A 64 -1.20 11.60 18.19
C GLN A 64 -2.21 12.73 18.09
N THR A 65 -2.31 13.42 16.95
CA THR A 65 -3.17 14.62 16.81
C THR A 65 -4.64 14.31 16.57
N VAL A 66 -4.95 13.22 15.85
CA VAL A 66 -6.32 12.85 15.48
C VAL A 66 -6.97 11.95 16.52
N LEU A 67 -6.19 11.04 17.13
CA LEU A 67 -6.72 10.00 18.02
C LEU A 67 -6.13 10.06 19.44
N ASN A 68 -5.16 10.95 19.72
CA ASN A 68 -4.42 10.98 20.99
C ASN A 68 -3.85 9.59 21.37
N LYS A 69 -3.34 8.87 20.36
CA LYS A 69 -2.81 7.51 20.46
C LYS A 69 -1.35 7.50 20.02
N ASP A 70 -0.51 6.79 20.76
CA ASP A 70 0.87 6.52 20.33
C ASP A 70 0.87 5.46 19.21
N TYR A 71 1.67 5.69 18.18
CA TYR A 71 1.76 4.81 17.03
C TYR A 71 3.18 4.29 16.91
N SER A 72 3.30 2.98 17.12
CA SER A 72 4.60 2.34 17.22
C SER A 72 5.26 2.17 15.84
N LYS A 73 6.59 2.17 15.85
CA LYS A 73 7.38 1.84 14.64
C LYS A 73 7.16 0.41 14.19
N GLU A 74 6.91 -0.50 15.13
CA GLU A 74 6.63 -1.90 14.86
C GLU A 74 5.33 -2.06 14.07
N ASP A 75 4.24 -1.40 14.48
CA ASP A 75 2.97 -1.40 13.76
C ASP A 75 3.14 -0.84 12.34
N TYR A 76 3.91 0.25 12.20
CA TYR A 76 4.24 0.81 10.90
C TYR A 76 4.93 -0.18 9.97
N ILE A 77 5.99 -0.83 10.45
CA ILE A 77 6.71 -1.83 9.66
C ILE A 77 5.75 -2.97 9.29
N LYS A 78 5.01 -3.50 10.27
CA LYS A 78 4.07 -4.61 10.08
C LYS A 78 2.98 -4.31 9.04
N GLN A 79 2.44 -3.09 9.07
CA GLN A 79 1.38 -2.63 8.17
C GLN A 79 1.88 -2.36 6.76
N PHE A 80 3.07 -1.78 6.61
CA PHE A 80 3.59 -1.28 5.33
C PHE A 80 4.69 -2.14 4.69
N THR A 81 5.09 -3.26 5.31
CA THR A 81 5.98 -4.24 4.67
C THR A 81 5.40 -4.73 3.35
N VAL A 82 6.20 -4.61 2.29
CA VAL A 82 5.88 -5.17 0.97
C VAL A 82 6.20 -6.66 1.00
N ARG A 83 5.16 -7.48 0.83
CA ARG A 83 5.22 -8.94 0.81
C ARG A 83 5.22 -9.41 -0.64
N VAL A 84 6.41 -9.56 -1.23
CA VAL A 84 6.57 -9.62 -2.69
C VAL A 84 5.91 -10.85 -3.28
N ALA A 85 6.15 -12.02 -2.70
CA ALA A 85 5.56 -13.28 -3.16
C ALA A 85 4.03 -13.23 -3.15
N GLU A 86 3.43 -12.74 -2.07
CA GLU A 86 1.98 -12.62 -1.88
C GLU A 86 1.37 -11.58 -2.84
N ASN A 87 2.09 -10.50 -3.15
CA ASN A 87 1.66 -9.53 -4.15
C ASN A 87 1.69 -10.11 -5.57
N LEU A 88 2.72 -10.89 -5.91
CA LEU A 88 2.82 -11.58 -7.21
C LEU A 88 1.72 -12.63 -7.37
N GLU A 89 1.46 -13.44 -6.35
CA GLU A 89 0.36 -14.42 -6.36
C GLU A 89 -1.00 -13.73 -6.50
N LYS A 90 -1.22 -12.63 -5.76
CA LYS A 90 -2.44 -11.82 -5.90
C LYS A 90 -2.61 -11.30 -7.33
N LEU A 91 -1.54 -10.78 -7.92
CA LEU A 91 -1.55 -10.23 -9.27
C LEU A 91 -1.93 -11.31 -10.29
N GLU A 92 -1.33 -12.50 -10.18
CA GLU A 92 -1.62 -13.64 -11.04
C GLU A 92 -3.10 -14.03 -10.98
N ARG A 93 -3.65 -14.19 -9.79
CA ARG A 93 -5.07 -14.53 -9.60
C ARG A 93 -6.00 -13.47 -10.21
N VAL A 94 -5.67 -12.19 -10.03
CA VAL A 94 -6.48 -11.08 -10.57
C VAL A 94 -6.39 -11.06 -12.10
N GLU A 95 -5.19 -11.19 -12.65
CA GLU A 95 -4.98 -11.23 -14.09
C GLU A 95 -5.75 -12.37 -14.75
N VAL A 96 -5.64 -13.59 -14.21
CA VAL A 96 -6.40 -14.76 -14.70
C VAL A 96 -7.89 -14.48 -14.68
N PHE A 97 -8.43 -13.90 -13.60
CA PHE A 97 -9.85 -13.56 -13.51
C PHE A 97 -10.28 -12.61 -14.63
N TYR A 98 -9.57 -11.50 -14.84
CA TYR A 98 -9.92 -10.52 -15.86
C TYR A 98 -9.79 -11.07 -17.29
N ARG A 99 -8.78 -11.91 -17.55
CA ARG A 99 -8.62 -12.55 -18.87
C ARG A 99 -9.73 -13.56 -19.20
N THR A 100 -10.27 -14.23 -18.18
CA THR A 100 -11.19 -15.37 -18.37
C THR A 100 -12.66 -15.02 -18.18
N ASN A 101 -12.98 -14.05 -17.31
CA ASN A 101 -14.35 -13.75 -16.90
C ASN A 101 -14.85 -12.37 -17.37
N VAL A 102 -13.98 -11.50 -17.88
CA VAL A 102 -14.32 -10.11 -18.25
C VAL A 102 -13.86 -9.81 -19.68
N ASN A 103 -14.77 -10.06 -20.62
CA ASN A 103 -14.50 -10.05 -22.06
C ASN A 103 -14.09 -8.67 -22.64
N ASP A 104 -14.43 -7.58 -21.96
CA ASP A 104 -14.21 -6.20 -22.38
C ASP A 104 -13.14 -5.47 -21.55
N THR A 105 -12.30 -6.23 -20.82
CA THR A 105 -11.20 -5.64 -20.05
C THR A 105 -10.27 -4.83 -20.97
N PRO A 106 -10.04 -3.53 -20.70
CA PRO A 106 -9.13 -2.72 -21.49
C PRO A 106 -7.69 -3.26 -21.44
N LEU A 107 -6.99 -3.30 -22.58
CA LEU A 107 -5.61 -3.83 -22.66
C LEU A 107 -4.64 -3.17 -21.68
N ILE A 108 -4.80 -1.87 -21.44
CA ILE A 108 -4.01 -1.10 -20.48
C ILE A 108 -4.01 -1.69 -19.06
N VAL A 109 -5.06 -2.43 -18.67
CA VAL A 109 -5.10 -3.11 -17.37
C VAL A 109 -4.01 -4.18 -17.28
N PHE A 110 -3.80 -4.94 -18.35
CA PHE A 110 -2.77 -5.99 -18.40
C PHE A 110 -1.37 -5.40 -18.49
N ASP A 111 -1.20 -4.30 -19.21
CA ASP A 111 0.08 -3.57 -19.25
C ASP A 111 0.46 -3.08 -17.84
N VAL A 112 -0.49 -2.50 -17.09
CA VAL A 112 -0.26 -2.06 -15.71
C VAL A 112 0.04 -3.23 -14.77
N PHE A 113 -0.60 -4.39 -14.95
CA PHE A 113 -0.24 -5.60 -14.20
C PHE A 113 1.20 -6.02 -14.46
N GLU A 114 1.60 -6.10 -15.73
CA GLU A 114 2.97 -6.50 -16.07
C GLU A 114 4.01 -5.50 -15.56
N GLU A 115 3.76 -4.19 -15.68
CA GLU A 115 4.64 -3.18 -15.10
C GLU A 115 4.78 -3.33 -13.58
N GLN A 116 3.70 -3.63 -12.86
CA GLN A 116 3.76 -3.89 -11.42
C GLN A 116 4.53 -5.18 -11.11
N ARG A 117 4.35 -6.24 -11.91
CA ARG A 117 5.08 -7.51 -11.81
C ARG A 117 6.58 -7.27 -11.91
N GLN A 118 7.02 -6.52 -12.90
CA GLN A 118 8.44 -6.20 -13.10
C GLN A 118 9.03 -5.37 -11.94
N ARG A 119 8.28 -4.39 -11.41
CA ARG A 119 8.72 -3.65 -10.21
C ARG A 119 8.88 -4.57 -9.00
N LEU A 120 7.97 -5.52 -8.82
CA LEU A 120 8.01 -6.49 -7.72
C LEU A 120 9.19 -7.46 -7.86
N ILE A 121 9.42 -8.01 -9.06
CA ILE A 121 10.56 -8.91 -9.32
C ILE A 121 11.88 -8.19 -9.04
N LYS A 122 12.05 -6.98 -9.58
CA LYS A 122 13.25 -6.18 -9.33
C LYS A 122 13.47 -5.90 -7.83
N ALA A 123 12.41 -5.53 -7.12
CA ALA A 123 12.50 -5.29 -5.68
C ALA A 123 12.81 -6.58 -4.89
N ARG A 124 12.32 -7.74 -5.36
CA ARG A 124 12.67 -9.04 -4.78
C ARG A 124 14.15 -9.35 -4.90
N GLU A 125 14.73 -9.09 -6.07
CA GLU A 125 16.16 -9.31 -6.33
C GLU A 125 17.04 -8.41 -5.45
N GLU A 126 16.59 -7.18 -5.20
CA GLU A 126 17.34 -6.18 -4.43
C GLU A 126 17.17 -6.33 -2.91
N TYR A 127 15.97 -6.61 -2.43
CA TYR A 127 15.61 -6.53 -1.00
C TYR A 127 15.06 -7.84 -0.41
N GLY A 128 14.78 -8.86 -1.23
CA GLY A 128 14.16 -10.10 -0.81
C GLY A 128 12.63 -10.07 -0.79
N ASP A 129 12.02 -11.11 -0.21
CA ASP A 129 10.57 -11.33 -0.25
C ASP A 129 9.76 -10.43 0.70
N TYR A 130 10.37 -9.95 1.78
CA TYR A 130 9.73 -9.11 2.80
C TYR A 130 10.51 -7.81 2.96
N ILE A 131 9.98 -6.73 2.38
CA ILE A 131 10.66 -5.44 2.31
C ILE A 131 10.04 -4.49 3.33
N ALA A 132 10.79 -4.18 4.38
CA ALA A 132 10.38 -3.19 5.38
C ALA A 132 10.37 -1.79 4.75
N PRO A 133 9.43 -0.89 5.13
CA PRO A 133 9.33 0.44 4.54
C PRO A 133 10.60 1.29 4.72
N ASP A 134 11.37 1.04 5.77
CA ASP A 134 12.60 1.78 6.08
C ASP A 134 13.76 1.49 5.13
N THR A 135 13.72 0.38 4.38
CA THR A 135 14.77 0.05 3.39
C THR A 135 14.53 0.74 2.05
N LEU A 136 13.43 1.48 1.90
CA LEU A 136 12.99 2.13 0.66
C LEU A 136 13.09 3.67 0.73
N VAL A 137 13.71 4.19 1.78
CA VAL A 137 13.83 5.64 2.08
C VAL A 137 15.18 6.17 1.62
#